data_AF-A0A5C2RMR3-F1
#
_entry.id   AF-A0A5C2RMR3-F1
#
_cell.length_a   1.000
_cell.length_b   1.000
_cell.length_c   1.000
_cell.angle_alpha   90.00
_cell.angle_beta   90.00
_cell.angle_gamma   90.00
#
_symmetry.space_group_name_H-M   'P 1'
#
loop_
_entity.id
_entity.type
_entity.pdbx_description
1 polymer ?
#
loop_
_entity_poly.entity_id
_entity_poly.type
_entity_poly.pdbx_seq_one_letter_code
_entity_poly.pdbx_strand_id
1 'polypeptide(L)'
;SSPAMTAVHPASLISPELHAPTLLELVHMRMTPLHTYLISHTVLGIIDLAFHRVYSPAVHSRLEGSRAFIQFVDHVVAIAQVPVPTLLVALVYLHRVKLHIPPLDRSTNERIFLGALIIAHKYANDCAIKAKYWAALTEVFDSRDISSIERDFLLLLDYRLSISESDLLDFYPFLVGSLPAP
;
A
#
# COMPACT_ATOMS: atom_id res chain seq x y z
N SER A 1 -34.47 22.97 -24.25
CA SER A 1 -33.91 22.43 -23.00
C SER A 1 -33.00 21.28 -23.35
N SER A 2 -31.69 21.49 -23.37
CA SER A 2 -30.72 20.41 -23.61
C SER A 2 -30.59 19.57 -22.32
N PRO A 3 -30.59 18.24 -22.38
CA PRO A 3 -30.38 17.43 -21.20
C PRO A 3 -28.94 17.65 -20.73
N ALA A 4 -28.77 17.94 -19.45
CA ALA A 4 -27.45 17.98 -18.82
C ALA A 4 -26.79 16.62 -19.07
N MET A 5 -25.68 16.61 -19.80
CA MET A 5 -24.80 15.44 -19.89
C MET A 5 -24.39 15.11 -18.46
N THR A 6 -24.98 14.05 -17.90
CA THR A 6 -24.58 13.49 -16.61
C THR A 6 -23.09 13.19 -16.72
N ALA A 7 -22.28 13.87 -15.91
CA ALA A 7 -20.83 13.76 -15.94
C ALA A 7 -20.46 12.32 -15.55
N VAL A 8 -20.16 11.50 -16.56
CA VAL A 8 -19.78 10.10 -16.38
C VAL A 8 -18.43 10.06 -15.64
N HIS A 9 -18.31 9.23 -14.60
CA HIS A 9 -17.06 9.12 -13.87
C HIS A 9 -15.99 8.44 -14.77
N PRO A 10 -14.82 9.06 -14.98
CA PRO A 10 -13.85 8.61 -15.99
C PRO A 10 -13.28 7.21 -15.73
N ALA A 11 -13.25 6.76 -14.47
CA ALA A 11 -12.71 5.44 -14.11
C ALA A 11 -13.73 4.28 -14.20
N SER A 12 -15.03 4.56 -14.11
CA SER A 12 -16.06 3.51 -13.94
C SER A 12 -17.17 3.56 -15.00
N LEU A 13 -17.21 4.61 -15.82
CA LEU A 13 -18.16 4.80 -16.92
C LEU A 13 -19.65 4.77 -16.51
N ILE A 14 -19.93 4.93 -15.22
CA ILE A 14 -21.27 5.08 -14.66
C ILE A 14 -21.40 6.46 -13.98
N SER A 15 -22.64 6.87 -13.66
CA SER A 15 -22.89 8.12 -12.95
C SER A 15 -22.18 8.11 -11.59
N PRO A 16 -21.46 9.19 -11.20
CA PRO A 16 -20.89 9.37 -9.87
C PRO A 16 -21.90 9.15 -8.74
N GLU A 17 -23.18 9.43 -9.00
CA GLU A 17 -24.30 9.26 -8.07
C GLU A 17 -24.59 7.79 -7.72
N LEU A 18 -24.10 6.85 -8.53
CA LEU A 18 -24.23 5.41 -8.28
C LEU A 18 -23.04 4.82 -7.49
N HIS A 19 -22.01 5.63 -7.21
CA HIS A 19 -20.89 5.20 -6.36
C HIS A 19 -21.21 5.41 -4.90
N ALA A 20 -20.75 4.50 -4.04
CA ALA A 20 -20.74 4.74 -2.61
C ALA A 20 -19.91 6.02 -2.32
N PRO A 21 -20.47 7.04 -1.64
CA PRO A 21 -19.78 8.32 -1.41
C PRO A 21 -18.42 8.16 -0.72
N THR A 22 -18.30 7.17 0.17
CA THR A 22 -17.06 6.83 0.88
C THR A 22 -15.95 6.37 -0.07
N LEU A 23 -16.27 5.65 -1.15
CA LEU A 23 -15.27 5.25 -2.15
C LEU A 23 -14.77 6.44 -2.96
N LEU A 24 -15.67 7.36 -3.33
CA LEU A 24 -15.26 8.59 -4.01
C LEU A 24 -14.38 9.47 -3.11
N GLU A 25 -14.66 9.51 -1.81
CA GLU A 25 -13.78 10.19 -0.85
C GLU A 25 -12.37 9.58 -0.83
N LEU A 26 -12.26 8.24 -0.81
CA LEU A 26 -10.97 7.55 -0.89
C LEU A 26 -10.20 7.87 -2.17
N VAL A 27 -10.88 7.95 -3.32
CA VAL A 27 -10.26 8.25 -4.62
C VAL A 27 -9.65 9.65 -4.64
N HIS A 28 -10.32 10.62 -4.04
CA HIS A 28 -9.88 12.02 -4.02
C HIS A 28 -9.02 12.39 -2.80
N MET A 29 -8.75 11.42 -1.93
CA MET A 29 -7.97 11.62 -0.72
C MET A 29 -6.53 12.00 -1.05
N ARG A 30 -6.03 13.04 -0.38
CA ARG A 30 -4.63 13.44 -0.50
C ARG A 30 -3.77 12.58 0.44
N MET A 31 -2.59 12.20 -0.04
CA MET A 31 -1.59 11.54 0.79
C MET A 31 -1.21 12.43 1.99
N THR A 32 -1.15 11.86 3.18
CA THR A 32 -0.72 12.55 4.42
C THR A 32 0.28 11.66 5.17
N PRO A 33 1.07 12.20 6.12
CA PRO A 33 2.00 11.40 6.93
C PRO A 33 1.33 10.26 7.72
N LEU A 34 0.03 10.37 8.02
CA LEU A 34 -0.73 9.31 8.67
C LEU A 34 -0.79 8.03 7.81
N HIS A 35 -0.88 8.18 6.48
CA HIS A 35 -0.96 7.07 5.55
C HIS A 35 0.35 6.28 5.46
N THR A 36 1.48 7.01 5.34
CA THR A 36 2.81 6.39 5.30
C THR A 36 3.18 5.80 6.66
N TYR A 37 2.75 6.44 7.76
CA TYR A 37 2.83 5.87 9.09
C TYR A 37 2.06 4.55 9.19
N LEU A 38 0.79 4.51 8.76
CA LEU A 38 -0.06 3.32 8.80
C LEU A 38 0.56 2.14 8.06
N ILE A 39 0.99 2.33 6.81
CA ILE A 39 1.59 1.24 6.03
C ILE A 39 2.93 0.80 6.60
N SER A 40 3.76 1.72 7.08
CA SER A 40 5.05 1.38 7.72
C SER A 40 4.84 0.51 8.94
N HIS A 41 3.93 0.91 9.83
CA HIS A 41 3.64 0.17 11.04
C HIS A 41 2.90 -1.15 10.78
N THR A 42 2.12 -1.23 9.71
CA THR A 42 1.54 -2.50 9.23
C THR A 42 2.65 -3.48 8.84
N VAL A 43 3.63 -3.04 8.05
CA VAL A 43 4.76 -3.91 7.63
C VAL A 43 5.60 -4.34 8.83
N LEU A 44 5.93 -3.42 9.74
CA LEU A 44 6.67 -3.74 10.96
C LEU A 44 5.94 -4.78 11.82
N GLY A 45 4.62 -4.63 11.99
CA GLY A 45 3.80 -5.59 12.72
C GLY A 45 3.72 -6.96 12.05
N ILE A 46 3.68 -7.00 10.72
CA ILE A 46 3.71 -8.27 9.96
C ILE A 46 5.06 -8.98 10.14
N ILE A 47 6.16 -8.25 10.06
CA ILE A 47 7.49 -8.83 10.27
C ILE A 47 7.65 -9.33 11.70
N ASP A 48 7.27 -8.53 12.70
CA ASP A 48 7.29 -9.00 14.09
C ASP A 48 6.44 -10.27 14.26
N LEU A 49 5.24 -10.32 13.69
CA LEU A 49 4.38 -11.51 13.70
C LEU A 49 5.07 -12.73 13.07
N ALA A 50 5.69 -12.59 11.90
CA ALA A 50 6.41 -13.66 11.23
C ALA A 50 7.55 -14.22 12.09
N PHE A 51 8.25 -13.35 12.82
CA PHE A 51 9.34 -13.72 13.72
C PHE A 51 8.88 -14.06 15.15
N HIS A 52 7.58 -14.24 15.39
CA HIS A 52 6.99 -14.53 16.70
C HIS A 52 7.33 -13.49 17.79
N ARG A 53 7.45 -12.22 17.38
CA ARG A 53 7.68 -11.07 18.26
C ARG A 53 6.37 -10.34 18.53
N VAL A 54 6.27 -9.72 19.70
CA VAL A 54 5.14 -8.86 20.04
C VAL A 54 5.38 -7.49 19.43
N TYR A 55 4.52 -7.10 18.49
CA TYR A 55 4.56 -5.77 17.90
C TYR A 55 4.41 -4.69 18.97
N SER A 56 5.33 -3.71 18.95
CA SER A 56 5.29 -2.56 19.86
C SER A 56 5.73 -1.28 19.15
N PRO A 57 4.82 -0.30 18.94
CA PRO A 57 5.17 0.99 18.34
C PRO A 57 6.27 1.73 19.11
N ALA A 58 6.27 1.61 20.45
CA ALA A 58 7.25 2.25 21.32
C ALA A 58 8.66 1.65 21.20
N VAL A 59 8.76 0.38 20.82
CA VAL A 59 10.04 -0.27 20.54
C VAL A 59 10.54 0.18 19.17
N HIS A 60 9.70 0.09 18.13
CA HIS A 60 10.07 0.49 16.78
C HIS A 60 10.47 1.96 16.66
N SER A 61 9.87 2.86 17.45
CA SER A 61 10.27 4.28 17.46
C SER A 61 11.70 4.51 17.96
N ARG A 62 12.28 3.57 18.70
CA ARG A 62 13.65 3.64 19.24
C ARG A 62 14.68 2.92 18.37
N LEU A 63 14.25 1.94 17.57
CA LEU A 63 15.14 1.15 16.73
C LEU A 63 15.58 1.94 15.49
N GLU A 64 16.88 2.05 15.25
CA GLU A 64 17.44 2.70 14.06
C GLU A 64 16.92 2.11 12.76
N GLY A 65 16.92 0.78 12.63
CA GLY A 65 16.42 0.11 11.43
C GLY A 65 14.93 0.37 11.15
N SER A 66 14.09 0.50 12.18
CA SER A 66 12.66 0.81 11.99
C SER A 66 12.45 2.26 11.54
N ARG A 67 13.23 3.20 12.08
CA ARG A 67 13.20 4.61 11.65
C ARG A 67 13.70 4.79 10.23
N ALA A 68 14.79 4.11 9.85
CA ALA A 68 15.30 4.11 8.48
C ALA A 68 14.26 3.54 7.50
N PHE A 69 13.57 2.46 7.88
CA PHE A 69 12.49 1.91 7.06
C PHE A 69 11.31 2.88 6.90
N ILE A 70 10.87 3.56 7.96
CA ILE A 70 9.79 4.57 7.86
C ILE A 70 10.20 5.69 6.88
N GLN A 71 11.43 6.18 6.98
CA GLN A 71 11.96 7.18 6.05
C GLN A 71 12.02 6.66 4.61
N PHE A 72 12.37 5.39 4.42
CA PHE A 72 12.34 4.72 3.13
C PHE A 72 10.93 4.69 2.54
N VAL A 73 9.91 4.35 3.34
CA VAL A 73 8.50 4.38 2.92
C VAL A 73 8.09 5.79 2.50
N ASP A 74 8.38 6.80 3.33
CA ASP A 74 8.06 8.20 3.03
C ASP A 74 8.69 8.66 1.72
N HIS A 75 9.99 8.37 1.53
CA HIS A 75 10.74 8.70 0.32
C HIS A 75 10.13 8.04 -0.91
N VAL A 76 9.90 6.73 -0.88
CA VAL A 76 9.37 5.97 -2.02
C VAL A 76 7.97 6.45 -2.39
N VAL A 77 7.08 6.64 -1.41
CA VAL A 77 5.71 7.13 -1.65
C VAL A 77 5.72 8.52 -2.28
N ALA A 78 6.57 9.42 -1.79
CA ALA A 78 6.68 10.78 -2.31
C ALA A 78 7.24 10.82 -3.74
N ILE A 79 8.35 10.13 -3.99
CA ILE A 79 9.06 10.19 -5.28
C ILE A 79 8.32 9.43 -6.39
N ALA A 80 7.64 8.33 -6.06
CA ALA A 80 6.80 7.60 -7.00
C ALA A 80 5.40 8.23 -7.17
N GLN A 81 5.10 9.32 -6.47
CA GLN A 81 3.82 10.02 -6.49
C GLN A 81 2.62 9.08 -6.29
N VAL A 82 2.72 8.18 -5.32
CA VAL A 82 1.72 7.14 -5.10
C VAL A 82 0.40 7.77 -4.64
N PRO A 83 -0.73 7.55 -5.35
CA PRO A 83 -2.03 8.03 -4.90
C PRO A 83 -2.57 7.14 -3.76
N VAL A 84 -3.40 7.71 -2.88
CA VAL A 84 -3.97 6.99 -1.71
C VAL A 84 -4.68 5.68 -2.10
N PRO A 85 -5.47 5.61 -3.20
CA PRO A 85 -6.05 4.34 -3.65
C PRO A 85 -5.03 3.23 -3.93
N THR A 86 -3.85 3.58 -4.46
CA THR A 86 -2.78 2.58 -4.69
C THR A 86 -2.19 2.11 -3.37
N LEU A 87 -1.98 3.01 -2.40
CA LEU A 87 -1.50 2.65 -1.07
C LEU A 87 -2.51 1.74 -0.33
N LEU A 88 -3.80 2.00 -0.53
CA LEU A 88 -4.90 1.19 -0.02
C LEU A 88 -4.87 -0.24 -0.54
N VAL A 89 -4.71 -0.40 -1.86
CA VAL A 89 -4.54 -1.73 -2.46
C VAL A 89 -3.31 -2.44 -1.89
N ALA A 90 -2.22 -1.70 -1.61
CA ALA A 90 -1.04 -2.28 -0.96
C ALA A 90 -1.34 -2.75 0.48
N LEU A 91 -2.10 -2.00 1.27
CA LEU A 91 -2.55 -2.42 2.61
C LEU A 91 -3.40 -3.69 2.56
N VAL A 92 -4.32 -3.80 1.61
CA VAL A 92 -5.11 -5.03 1.39
C VAL A 92 -4.19 -6.22 1.11
N TYR A 93 -3.22 -6.05 0.21
CA TYR A 93 -2.28 -7.13 -0.10
C TYR A 93 -1.41 -7.53 1.10
N LEU A 94 -0.90 -6.56 1.86
CA LEU A 94 -0.17 -6.82 3.11
C LEU A 94 -1.02 -7.61 4.11
N HIS A 95 -2.29 -7.25 4.25
CA HIS A 95 -3.22 -7.95 5.13
C HIS A 95 -3.47 -9.40 4.70
N ARG A 96 -3.53 -9.68 3.39
CA ARG A 96 -3.69 -11.04 2.85
C ARG A 96 -2.46 -11.93 3.11
N VAL A 97 -1.25 -11.36 3.04
CA VAL A 97 0.00 -12.14 3.19
C VAL A 97 0.49 -12.24 4.63
N LYS A 98 -0.10 -11.52 5.59
CA LYS A 98 0.42 -11.36 6.96
C LYS A 98 0.75 -12.66 7.71
N LEU A 99 0.06 -13.77 7.40
CA LEU A 99 0.29 -15.09 8.00
C LEU A 99 1.15 -16.03 7.13
N HIS A 100 1.46 -15.61 5.90
CA HIS A 100 2.19 -16.39 4.91
C HIS A 100 3.65 -15.96 4.75
N ILE A 101 4.06 -14.87 5.42
CA ILE A 101 5.44 -14.37 5.33
C ILE A 101 6.37 -15.32 6.08
N PRO A 102 7.35 -15.94 5.40
CA PRO A 102 8.31 -16.82 6.05
C PRO A 102 9.34 -16.00 6.86
N PRO A 103 9.77 -16.45 8.05
CA PRO A 103 10.76 -15.75 8.87
C PRO A 103 12.18 -16.01 8.35
N LEU A 104 12.50 -15.43 7.20
CA LEU A 104 13.78 -15.58 6.52
C LEU A 104 14.51 -14.23 6.44
N ASP A 105 15.84 -14.26 6.31
CA ASP A 105 16.66 -13.05 6.15
C ASP A 105 16.27 -12.21 4.91
N ARG A 106 15.64 -12.83 3.91
CA ARG A 106 15.09 -12.13 2.73
C ARG A 106 13.77 -11.42 2.99
N SER A 107 13.08 -11.68 4.10
CA SER A 107 11.82 -11.04 4.47
C SER A 107 12.07 -9.72 5.20
N THR A 108 12.76 -8.78 4.54
CA THR A 108 13.02 -7.45 5.10
C THR A 108 11.80 -6.56 4.97
N ASN A 109 11.68 -5.55 5.85
CA ASN A 109 10.58 -4.59 5.82
C ASN A 109 10.44 -3.93 4.43
N GLU A 110 11.57 -3.53 3.83
CA GLU A 110 11.63 -2.87 2.52
C GLU A 110 11.12 -3.79 1.41
N ARG A 111 11.50 -5.07 1.43
CA ARG A 111 11.05 -6.04 0.41
C ARG A 111 9.56 -6.33 0.52
N ILE A 112 9.03 -6.48 1.74
CA ILE A 112 7.59 -6.70 1.96
C ILE A 112 6.77 -5.49 1.55
N PHE A 113 7.18 -4.29 1.97
CA PHE A 113 6.55 -3.04 1.56
C PHE A 113 6.58 -2.85 0.04
N LEU A 114 7.76 -2.97 -0.57
CA LEU A 114 7.95 -2.68 -1.98
C LEU A 114 7.25 -3.71 -2.87
N GLY A 115 7.22 -4.99 -2.46
CA GLY A 115 6.43 -6.02 -3.13
C GLY A 115 4.95 -5.66 -3.18
N ALA A 116 4.36 -5.31 -2.02
CA ALA A 116 2.97 -4.88 -1.96
C ALA A 116 2.70 -3.65 -2.84
N LEU A 117 3.57 -2.63 -2.76
CA LEU A 117 3.41 -1.39 -3.50
C LEU A 117 3.53 -1.57 -5.01
N ILE A 118 4.50 -2.35 -5.49
CA ILE A 118 4.68 -2.60 -6.93
C ILE A 118 3.44 -3.28 -7.50
N ILE A 119 2.94 -4.33 -6.85
CA ILE A 119 1.74 -5.05 -7.32
C ILE A 119 0.51 -4.14 -7.26
N ALA A 120 0.35 -3.38 -6.19
CA ALA A 120 -0.74 -2.42 -6.07
C ALA A 120 -0.70 -1.35 -7.17
N HIS A 121 0.49 -0.81 -7.46
CA HIS A 121 0.65 0.19 -8.51
C HIS A 121 0.32 -0.37 -9.88
N LYS A 122 0.74 -1.61 -10.19
CA LYS A 122 0.40 -2.27 -11.46
C LYS A 122 -1.08 -2.61 -11.57
N TYR A 123 -1.72 -2.91 -10.44
CA TYR A 123 -3.14 -3.24 -10.40
C TYR A 123 -4.04 -2.01 -10.56
N ALA A 124 -3.69 -0.90 -9.91
CA ALA A 124 -4.54 0.27 -9.80
C ALA A 124 -4.29 1.36 -10.87
N ASN A 125 -3.23 1.26 -11.68
CA ASN A 125 -2.84 2.31 -12.62
C ASN A 125 -2.61 1.74 -14.03
N ASP A 126 -3.12 2.42 -15.06
CA ASP A 126 -2.97 2.03 -16.47
C ASP A 126 -1.50 2.07 -16.94
N CYS A 127 -0.71 2.96 -16.33
CA CYS A 127 0.72 3.10 -16.59
C CYS A 127 1.53 2.49 -15.45
N ALA A 128 2.11 1.31 -15.69
CA ALA A 128 3.00 0.66 -14.73
C ALA A 128 4.44 1.21 -14.81
N ILE A 129 5.00 1.55 -13.64
CA ILE A 129 6.44 1.86 -13.50
C ILE A 129 7.25 0.58 -13.74
N LYS A 130 8.19 0.62 -14.69
CA LYS A 130 9.07 -0.53 -15.00
C LYS A 130 10.09 -0.75 -13.87
N ALA A 131 10.54 -1.99 -13.69
CA ALA A 131 11.49 -2.37 -12.63
C ALA A 131 12.74 -1.48 -12.56
N LYS A 132 13.30 -1.08 -13.71
CA LYS A 132 14.45 -0.17 -13.77
C LYS A 132 14.20 1.20 -13.15
N TYR A 133 12.97 1.70 -13.20
CA TYR A 133 12.61 2.98 -12.59
C TYR A 133 12.38 2.80 -11.09
N TRP A 134 11.76 1.72 -10.65
CA TRP A 134 11.71 1.39 -9.21
C TRP A 134 13.11 1.28 -8.59
N ALA A 135 14.05 0.64 -9.28
CA ALA A 135 15.44 0.56 -8.85
C ALA A 135 16.06 1.96 -8.70
N ALA A 136 15.84 2.84 -9.67
CA ALA A 136 16.33 4.22 -9.63
C ALA A 136 15.66 5.08 -8.54
N LEU A 137 14.36 4.87 -8.27
CA LEU A 137 13.61 5.63 -7.25
C LEU A 137 14.00 5.22 -5.82
N THR A 138 14.26 3.92 -5.62
CA THR A 138 14.58 3.39 -4.30
C THR A 138 16.06 3.52 -3.94
N GLU A 139 16.97 3.47 -4.92
CA GLU A 139 18.44 3.47 -4.76
C GLU A 139 19.01 2.37 -3.83
N VAL A 140 18.15 1.47 -3.33
CA VAL A 140 18.50 0.36 -2.42
C VAL A 140 18.57 -0.97 -3.18
N PHE A 141 17.79 -1.12 -4.26
CA PHE A 141 17.64 -2.37 -4.99
C PHE A 141 17.97 -2.18 -6.47
N ASP A 142 18.64 -3.15 -7.08
CA ASP A 142 18.82 -3.18 -8.52
C ASP A 142 17.56 -3.70 -9.24
N SER A 143 17.54 -3.63 -10.58
CA SER A 143 16.37 -4.08 -11.35
C SER A 143 16.05 -5.57 -11.19
N ARG A 144 17.05 -6.40 -10.89
CA ARG A 144 16.88 -7.84 -10.66
C ARG A 144 16.27 -8.09 -9.30
N ASP A 145 16.70 -7.37 -8.28
CA ASP A 145 16.09 -7.38 -6.95
C ASP A 145 14.63 -6.97 -7.02
N ILE A 146 14.31 -5.86 -7.70
CA ILE A 146 12.93 -5.42 -7.90
C ILE A 146 12.08 -6.52 -8.55
N SER A 147 12.61 -7.16 -9.60
CA SER A 147 11.90 -8.24 -10.29
C SER A 147 11.71 -9.48 -9.40
N SER A 148 12.68 -9.78 -8.52
CA SER A 148 12.54 -10.87 -7.53
C SER A 148 11.51 -10.50 -6.48
N ILE A 149 11.56 -9.30 -5.92
CA ILE A 149 10.62 -8.80 -4.91
C ILE A 149 9.19 -8.90 -5.45
N GLU A 150 8.97 -8.46 -6.69
CA GLU A 150 7.68 -8.54 -7.35
C GLU A 150 7.19 -10.00 -7.44
N ARG A 151 8.02 -10.90 -7.99
CA ARG A 151 7.67 -12.31 -8.15
C ARG A 151 7.41 -12.99 -6.82
N ASP A 152 8.27 -12.77 -5.83
CA ASP A 152 8.20 -13.40 -4.52
C ASP A 152 6.92 -12.96 -3.79
N PHE A 153 6.54 -11.68 -3.94
CA PHE A 153 5.29 -11.17 -3.37
C PHE A 153 4.03 -11.68 -4.10
N LEU A 154 4.08 -11.87 -5.42
CA LEU A 154 3.01 -12.53 -6.17
C LEU A 154 2.77 -13.97 -5.72
N LEU A 155 3.86 -14.69 -5.41
CA LEU A 155 3.78 -16.04 -4.86
C LEU A 155 3.14 -16.05 -3.47
N LEU A 156 3.48 -15.08 -2.60
CA LEU A 156 2.83 -14.92 -1.29
C LEU A 156 1.32 -14.65 -1.42
N LEU A 157 0.90 -13.92 -2.45
CA LEU A 157 -0.50 -13.65 -2.73
C LEU A 157 -1.25 -14.80 -3.40
N ASP A 158 -0.57 -15.89 -3.79
CA ASP A 158 -1.14 -16.95 -4.63
C ASP A 158 -1.82 -16.37 -5.90
N TYR A 159 -1.26 -15.27 -6.44
CA TYR A 159 -1.83 -14.50 -7.55
C TYR A 159 -3.29 -14.03 -7.35
N ARG A 160 -3.79 -13.97 -6.11
CA ARG A 160 -5.15 -13.50 -5.78
C ARG A 160 -5.19 -11.97 -5.68
N LEU A 161 -5.18 -11.32 -6.84
CA LEU A 161 -5.07 -9.86 -6.97
C LEU A 161 -6.42 -9.12 -6.93
N SER A 162 -7.55 -9.81 -7.08
CA SER A 162 -8.86 -9.17 -7.13
C SER A 162 -9.13 -8.36 -5.86
N ILE A 163 -9.51 -7.08 -6.03
CA ILE A 163 -9.91 -6.17 -4.95
C ILE A 163 -11.41 -5.92 -5.07
N SER A 164 -12.11 -6.10 -3.95
CA SER A 164 -13.51 -5.70 -3.77
C SER A 164 -13.61 -4.37 -3.04
N GLU A 165 -14.77 -3.71 -3.13
CA GLU A 165 -15.04 -2.50 -2.35
C GLU A 165 -14.95 -2.75 -0.84
N SER A 166 -15.42 -3.91 -0.38
CA SER A 166 -15.30 -4.33 1.02
C SER A 166 -13.85 -4.41 1.49
N ASP A 167 -12.93 -4.94 0.65
CA ASP A 167 -11.51 -5.00 1.00
C ASP A 167 -10.95 -3.60 1.30
N LEU A 168 -11.39 -2.58 0.55
CA LEU A 168 -10.92 -1.20 0.71
C LEU A 168 -11.57 -0.51 1.92
N LEU A 169 -12.87 -0.74 2.12
CA LEU A 169 -13.64 -0.11 3.19
C LEU A 169 -13.23 -0.61 4.59
N ASP A 170 -12.69 -1.83 4.70
CA ASP A 170 -12.12 -2.35 5.96
C ASP A 170 -10.99 -1.45 6.50
N PHE A 171 -10.27 -0.74 5.62
CA PHE A 171 -9.20 0.19 6.01
C PHE A 171 -9.67 1.63 6.16
N TYR A 172 -10.87 1.99 5.68
CA TYR A 172 -11.40 3.34 5.69
C TYR A 172 -11.33 4.04 7.06
N PRO A 173 -11.73 3.41 8.19
CA PRO A 173 -11.69 4.06 9.50
C PRO A 173 -10.29 4.49 9.93
N PHE A 174 -9.25 3.76 9.50
CA PHE A 174 -7.86 4.04 9.86
C PHE A 174 -7.24 5.15 9.01
N LEU A 175 -7.85 5.50 7.88
CA LEU A 175 -7.36 6.53 6.95
C LEU A 175 -8.03 7.88 7.20
N VAL A 176 -9.31 7.85 7.54
CA VAL A 176 -10.14 9.05 7.79
C VAL A 176 -10.11 9.46 9.27
N GLY A 177 -9.84 8.51 10.18
CA GLY A 177 -9.88 8.73 11.62
C GLY A 177 -8.78 9.65 12.16
N SER A 178 -9.22 10.70 12.86
CA SER A 178 -8.61 11.09 14.14
C SER A 178 -9.02 10.06 15.20
N LEU A 179 -8.17 9.78 16.21
CA LEU A 179 -8.47 8.87 17.33
C LEU A 179 -9.93 9.02 17.81
N PRO A 180 -10.62 7.93 18.22
CA PRO A 180 -11.87 8.07 18.94
C PRO A 180 -11.62 8.97 20.17
N ALA A 181 -12.38 10.06 20.26
CA ALA A 181 -12.43 10.91 21.45
C ALA A 181 -12.96 10.09 22.65
N PRO A 182 -12.53 10.39 23.89
CA PRO A 182 -12.74 9.56 25.07
C PRO A 182 -14.20 9.29 25.42
#